data_AF-A0A4V5NWT0-F1
#
_entry.id   AF-A0A4V5NWT0-F1
#
_cell.length_a   1.000
_cell.length_b   1.000
_cell.length_c   1.000
_cell.angle_alpha   90.00
_cell.angle_beta   90.00
_cell.angle_gamma   90.00
#
_symmetry.space_group_name_H-M   'P 1'
#
loop_
_entity.id
_entity.type
_entity.pdbx_description
1 polymer ?
#
loop_
_entity_poly.entity_id
_entity_poly.type
_entity_poly.pdbx_seq_one_letter_code
_entity_poly.pdbx_strand_id
1 'polypeptide(L)' 'VDQDHAYAWSRTRKGGWAIAQSPILGTTITLQRLKKRGYISLTELHLQLNPSLCEPPST' A
#
# COMPACT_ATOMS: atom_id res chain seq x y z
N VAL A 1 -7.14 -10.58 9.91
CA VAL A 1 -6.95 -10.21 11.31
C VAL A 1 -8.29 -10.31 11.98
N ASP A 2 -8.34 -11.07 13.05
CA ASP A 2 -9.50 -11.24 13.92
C ASP A 2 -9.80 -9.94 14.69
N GLN A 3 -11.04 -9.83 15.16
CA GLN A 3 -11.59 -8.58 15.69
C GLN A 3 -10.86 -8.13 16.96
N ASP A 4 -10.47 -9.07 17.83
CA ASP A 4 -9.77 -8.77 19.08
C ASP A 4 -8.36 -8.20 18.82
N HIS A 5 -7.62 -8.77 17.87
CA HIS A 5 -6.32 -8.23 17.47
C HIS A 5 -6.45 -6.84 16.82
N ALA A 6 -7.49 -6.62 16.00
CA ALA A 6 -7.76 -5.30 15.43
C ALA A 6 -8.05 -4.27 16.52
N TYR A 7 -8.85 -4.64 17.51
CA TYR A 7 -9.13 -3.80 18.66
C TYR A 7 -7.87 -3.48 19.47
N ALA A 8 -7.03 -4.49 19.74
CA ALA A 8 -5.78 -4.31 20.46
C ALA A 8 -4.85 -3.31 19.74
N TRP A 9 -4.65 -3.47 18.42
CA TRP A 9 -3.83 -2.56 17.60
C TRP A 9 -4.36 -1.12 17.60
N SER A 10 -5.68 -0.94 17.57
CA SER A 10 -6.32 0.39 17.62
C SER A 10 -6.02 1.15 18.92
N ARG A 11 -5.75 0.44 20.02
CA ARG A 11 -5.49 1.01 21.35
C ARG A 11 -4.04 0.89 21.80
N THR A 12 -3.10 0.68 20.88
CA THR A 12 -1.68 0.60 21.23
C THR A 12 -1.08 1.97 21.54
N ARG A 13 -0.08 2.01 22.44
CA ARG A 13 0.77 3.19 22.64
C ARG A 13 1.96 3.25 21.66
N LYS A 14 1.93 2.44 20.61
CA LYS A 14 3.00 2.40 19.60
C LYS A 14 2.94 3.69 18.77
N GLY A 15 4.09 4.20 18.35
CA GLY A 15 4.14 5.35 17.46
C GLY A 15 3.59 5.06 16.07
N GLY A 16 3.24 6.12 15.32
CA GLY A 16 2.64 6.00 13.98
C GLY A 16 3.46 5.15 13.00
N TRP A 17 4.79 5.23 13.07
CA TRP A 17 5.69 4.40 12.24
C TRP A 17 5.54 2.89 12.52
N ALA A 18 5.43 2.51 13.78
CA ALA A 18 5.21 1.11 14.16
C ALA A 18 3.79 0.64 13.81
N ILE A 19 2.80 1.53 13.86
CA ILE A 19 1.41 1.23 13.46
C ILE A 19 1.30 1.07 11.93
N ALA A 20 2.04 1.86 11.15
CA ALA A 20 2.11 1.75 9.68
C ALA A 20 2.47 0.34 9.21
N GLN A 21 3.33 -0.35 9.97
CA GLN A 21 3.77 -1.72 9.72
C GLN A 21 2.92 -2.78 10.43
N SER A 22 1.78 -2.40 11.02
CA SER A 22 0.88 -3.34 11.69
C SER A 22 0.11 -4.21 10.68
N PRO A 23 -0.30 -5.42 11.06
CA PRO A 23 -1.16 -6.25 10.22
C PRO A 23 -2.53 -5.60 9.92
N ILE A 24 -2.95 -4.60 10.69
CA ILE A 24 -4.20 -3.86 10.44
C ILE A 24 -4.06 -2.96 9.23
N LEU A 25 -3.00 -2.16 9.15
CA LEU A 25 -2.80 -1.29 8.00
C LEU A 25 -2.44 -2.08 6.74
N GLY A 26 -1.67 -3.17 6.88
CA GLY A 26 -1.38 -4.07 5.76
C GLY A 26 -2.62 -4.75 5.16
N THR A 27 -3.66 -5.02 5.95
CA THR A 27 -4.91 -5.64 5.45
C THR A 27 -5.95 -4.62 5.00
N THR A 28 -5.90 -3.38 5.50
CA THR A 28 -6.89 -2.34 5.18
C THR A 28 -6.50 -1.46 4.00
N ILE A 29 -5.22 -1.11 3.87
CA ILE A 29 -4.67 -0.22 2.84
C ILE A 29 -4.03 -1.07 1.74
N THR A 30 -4.85 -1.82 1.01
CA THR A 30 -4.36 -2.59 -0.15
C THR A 30 -4.47 -1.77 -1.43
N LEU A 31 -3.57 -1.99 -2.40
CA LEU A 31 -3.60 -1.33 -3.70
C LEU A 31 -4.97 -1.46 -4.38
N GLN A 32 -5.61 -2.64 -4.28
CA GLN A 32 -6.94 -2.89 -4.84
C GLN A 32 -8.01 -1.99 -4.21
N ARG A 33 -7.99 -1.80 -2.88
CA ARG A 33 -8.94 -0.93 -2.17
C ARG A 33 -8.69 0.55 -2.46
N LEU A 34 -7.43 0.95 -2.57
CA LEU A 34 -7.04 2.31 -2.94
C LEU A 34 -7.47 2.64 -4.37
N LYS A 35 -7.25 1.74 -5.33
CA LYS A 35 -7.73 1.90 -6.72
C LYS A 35 -9.24 2.05 -6.79
N LYS A 36 -10.00 1.25 -6.04
CA LYS A 36 -11.46 1.38 -5.94
C LYS A 36 -11.92 2.74 -5.39
N ARG A 37 -11.08 3.43 -4.61
CA ARG A 37 -11.34 4.79 -4.11
C ARG A 37 -10.85 5.90 -5.06
N GLY A 38 -10.27 5.55 -6.21
CA GLY A 38 -9.76 6.51 -7.20
C GLY A 38 -8.29 6.89 -7.04
N TYR A 39 -7.53 6.23 -6.17
CA TYR A 39 -6.09 6.47 -6.08
C TYR A 39 -5.34 5.81 -7.25
N ILE A 40 -4.43 6.56 -7.86
CA ILE A 40 -3.55 6.08 -8.93
C ILE A 40 -2.25 5.57 -8.30
N SER A 41 -1.78 4.40 -8.73
CA SER A 41 -0.49 3.89 -8.26
C SER A 41 0.65 4.68 -8.91
N LEU A 42 1.66 5.04 -8.13
CA LEU A 42 2.81 5.78 -8.65
C LEU A 42 3.54 4.97 -9.73
N THR A 43 3.59 3.65 -9.59
CA THR A 43 4.18 2.75 -10.59
C THR A 43 3.44 2.78 -11.92
N GLU A 44 2.10 2.76 -11.91
CA GLU A 44 1.32 2.91 -13.15
C GLU A 44 1.58 4.26 -13.80
N LEU A 45 1.54 5.33 -13.02
CA LEU A 45 1.81 6.68 -13.51
C LEU A 45 3.23 6.80 -14.09
N HIS A 46 4.22 6.20 -13.42
CA HIS A 46 5.60 6.25 -13.87
C HIS A 46 5.81 5.51 -15.20
N LEU A 47 5.23 4.31 -15.35
CA LEU A 47 5.29 3.52 -16.59
C LEU A 47 4.55 4.19 -17.75
N GLN A 48 3.42 4.86 -17.46
CA GLN A 48 2.69 5.63 -18.46
C GLN A 48 3.49 6.82 -18.99
N LEU A 49 4.26 7.48 -18.12
CA LEU A 49 5.06 8.65 -18.52
C LEU A 49 6.39 8.27 -19.18
N ASN A 50 6.91 7.06 -18.94
CA ASN A 50 8.22 6.62 -19.43
C ASN A 50 8.15 5.24 -20.10
N PRO A 51 7.52 5.13 -21.29
CA PRO A 51 7.33 3.84 -21.96
C PRO A 51 8.64 3.16 -22.37
N SER A 52 9.73 3.91 -22.54
CA SER A 52 11.06 3.39 -22.85
C SER A 52 11.68 2.52 -21.74
N LEU A 53 11.23 2.64 -20.49
CA LEU A 53 11.67 1.76 -19.40
C LEU A 53 11.13 0.33 -19.52
N CYS A 54 10.09 0.13 -20.33
CA CYS A 54 9.52 -1.18 -20.62
C CYS A 54 10.27 -1.89 -21.75
N GLU A 55 11.13 -1.19 -22.49
CA GLU A 55 11.94 -1.78 -23.55
C GLU A 55 13.18 -2.45 -22.92
N PRO A 56 13.46 -3.72 -23.23
CA PRO A 56 14.71 -4.33 -22.79
C PRO A 56 15.88 -3.56 -23.40
N PRO A 57 17.01 -3.42 -22.68
CA PRO A 57 18.17 -2.75 -23.24
C PRO A 57 18.55 -3.46 -24.54
N SER A 58 18.42 -2.75 -25.66
CA SER A 58 18.73 -3.27 -26.98
C SER A 58 20.18 -3.77 -26.96
N THR A 59 20.34 -5.09 -27.10
CA THR A 59 21.65 -5.77 -27.15
C THR A 59 22.18 -5.74 -28.57
#